data_AF-M0HH49-F1
#
_entry.id   AF-M0HH49-F1
#
_cell.length_a   1.000
_cell.length_b   1.000
_cell.length_c   1.000
_cell.angle_alpha   90.00
_cell.angle_beta   90.00
_cell.angle_gamma   90.00
#
_symmetry.space_group_name_H-M   'P 1'
#
loop_
_entity.id
_entity.type
_entity.pdbx_description
1 polymer ?
#
loop_
_entity_poly.entity_id
_entity_poly.type
_entity_poly.pdbx_seq_one_letter_code
_entity_poly.pdbx_strand_id
1 'polypeptide(L)' 'MAECTESDCDNVAAVRLHIPWAADRDVCPGHARALAQQDGVVAIPLDDAEENWS' A
#
# COMPACT_ATOMS: atom_id res chain seq x y z
N MET A 1 2.32 2.32 -13.71
CA MET A 1 1.84 2.26 -12.31
C MET A 1 1.26 0.89 -12.05
N ALA A 2 1.67 0.23 -10.97
CA ALA A 2 1.15 -1.09 -10.60
C ALA A 2 -0.24 -0.95 -9.95
N GLU A 3 -1.06 -1.99 -10.06
CA GLU A 3 -2.37 -2.08 -9.41
C GLU A 3 -2.21 -2.49 -7.95
N CYS A 4 -3.20 -2.15 -7.12
CA CYS A 4 -3.27 -2.57 -5.73
C CYS A 4 -3.26 -4.10 -5.63
N THR A 5 -2.38 -4.65 -4.79
CA THR A 5 -2.26 -6.11 -4.65
C THR A 5 -3.44 -6.74 -3.88
N GLU A 6 -4.27 -5.93 -3.23
CA GLU A 6 -5.46 -6.41 -2.51
C GLU A 6 -6.55 -6.88 -3.47
N SER A 7 -7.27 -7.94 -3.05
CA SER A 7 -8.33 -8.54 -3.86
C SER A 7 -9.47 -7.55 -4.11
N ASP A 8 -10.04 -7.59 -5.32
CA ASP A 8 -11.17 -6.74 -5.72
C ASP A 8 -10.86 -5.22 -5.66
N CYS A 9 -9.60 -4.84 -5.91
CA CYS A 9 -9.18 -3.45 -5.90
C CYS A 9 -8.39 -3.07 -7.15
N ASP A 10 -9.03 -2.30 -8.03
CA ASP A 10 -8.45 -1.78 -9.29
C ASP A 10 -7.71 -0.43 -9.11
N ASN A 11 -7.52 0.01 -7.85
CA ASN A 11 -6.87 1.29 -7.59
C ASN A 11 -5.36 1.20 -7.85
N VAL A 12 -4.75 2.33 -8.18
CA VAL A 12 -3.30 2.44 -8.35
C VAL A 12 -2.59 2.22 -7.01
N ALA A 13 -1.57 1.35 -7.02
CA ALA A 13 -0.67 1.20 -5.88
C ALA A 13 0.25 2.41 -5.75
N ALA A 14 0.32 2.95 -4.53
CA ALA A 14 1.11 4.14 -4.22
C ALA A 14 1.88 4.01 -2.89
N VAL A 15 1.72 2.89 -2.19
CA VAL A 15 2.28 2.67 -0.86
C VAL A 15 2.77 1.23 -0.76
N ARG A 16 3.99 1.04 -0.27
CA ARG A 16 4.53 -0.26 0.12
C ARG A 16 4.27 -0.52 1.59
N LEU A 17 3.69 -1.67 1.90
CA LEU A 17 3.58 -2.21 3.25
C LEU A 17 4.79 -3.08 3.55
N HIS A 18 5.52 -2.73 4.59
CA HIS A 18 6.56 -3.57 5.19
C HIS A 18 5.95 -4.47 6.26
N ILE A 19 5.87 -5.76 5.95
CA ILE A 19 5.19 -6.76 6.75
C ILE A 19 6.23 -7.69 7.35
N PRO A 20 6.46 -7.70 8.67
CA PRO A 20 7.59 -8.45 9.25
C PRO A 20 7.42 -9.97 9.23
N TRP A 21 6.24 -10.48 8.88
CA TRP A 21 5.92 -11.91 8.82
C TRP A 21 5.51 -12.41 7.43
N ALA A 22 5.59 -11.56 6.40
CA ALA A 22 5.25 -11.91 5.03
C ALA A 22 6.11 -11.13 4.04
N ALA A 23 5.89 -11.32 2.74
CA ALA A 23 6.47 -10.45 1.73
C ALA A 23 5.85 -9.05 1.81
N ASP A 24 6.64 -8.04 1.46
CA ASP A 24 6.13 -6.67 1.27
C ASP A 24 5.05 -6.66 0.19
N ARG A 25 4.07 -5.77 0.35
CA ARG A 25 2.94 -5.64 -0.58
C ARG A 25 2.73 -4.19 -0.99
N ASP A 26 2.47 -3.97 -2.28
CA ASP A 26 2.18 -2.65 -2.83
C ASP A 26 0.68 -2.46 -2.94
N VAL A 27 0.15 -1.44 -2.28
CA VAL A 27 -1.30 -1.21 -2.16
C VAL A 27 -1.65 0.24 -2.42
N CYS A 28 -2.95 0.48 -2.66
CA CYS A 28 -3.46 1.85 -2.78
C CYS A 28 -3.46 2.56 -1.41
N PRO A 29 -3.52 3.91 -1.38
CA PRO A 29 -3.52 4.67 -0.12
C PRO A 29 -4.65 4.28 0.85
N GLY A 30 -5.82 3.91 0.31
CA GLY A 30 -6.95 3.45 1.11
C GLY A 30 -6.67 2.16 1.88
N HIS A 31 -6.16 1.14 1.19
CA HIS A 31 -5.77 -0.12 1.82
C HIS A 31 -4.56 0.05 2.73
N ALA A 32 -3.59 0.89 2.36
CA ALA A 32 -2.45 1.17 3.22
C ALA A 32 -2.89 1.70 4.59
N ARG A 33 -3.80 2.69 4.61
CA ARG A 33 -4.36 3.23 5.86
C ARG A 33 -5.07 2.17 6.67
N ALA A 34 -5.92 1.35 6.05
CA ALA A 34 -6.67 0.32 6.75
C ALA A 34 -5.74 -0.75 7.36
N LEU A 35 -4.80 -1.27 6.56
CA LEU A 35 -3.91 -2.36 6.94
C LEU A 35 -2.86 -1.91 7.96
N ALA A 36 -2.28 -0.71 7.82
CA ALA A 36 -1.35 -0.18 8.82
C ALA A 36 -2.01 -0.08 10.21
N GLN A 37 -3.28 0.29 10.27
CA GLN A 37 -4.03 0.41 11.52
C GLN A 37 -4.48 -0.94 12.10
N GLN A 38 -4.88 -1.89 11.24
CA GLN A 38 -5.39 -3.20 11.66
C GLN A 38 -4.26 -4.16 12.05
N ASP A 39 -3.23 -4.22 11.21
CA ASP A 39 -2.14 -5.19 11.32
C ASP A 39 -0.91 -4.60 12.01
N GLY A 40 -0.84 -3.28 12.22
CA GLY A 40 0.31 -2.63 12.86
C GLY A 40 1.59 -2.67 12.00
N VAL A 41 1.43 -2.73 10.68
CA VAL A 41 2.52 -2.78 9.69
C VAL A 41 2.95 -1.37 9.27
N VAL A 42 4.18 -1.23 8.76
CA VAL A 42 4.73 0.06 8.34
C VAL A 42 4.35 0.33 6.88
N ALA A 43 3.80 1.50 6.61
CA ALA A 43 3.42 1.95 5.28
C ALA A 43 4.38 3.07 4.80
N ILE A 44 4.98 2.90 3.62
CA ILE A 44 5.94 3.84 3.03
C ILE A 44 5.48 4.21 1.61
N PRO A 45 5.51 5.50 1.21
CA PRO A 45 5.25 5.89 -0.18
C PRO A 45 6.16 5.15 -1.15
N LEU A 46 5.64 4.76 -2.31
CA LEU A 46 6.50 4.37 -3.42
C LEU A 46 7.15 5.64 -4.00
N ASP A 47 8.45 5.60 -4.28
CA ASP A 47 9.23 6.74 -4.81
C ASP A 47 8.64 7.37 -6.07
N ASP A 48 7.87 6.61 -6.87
CA ASP A 48 7.23 7.10 -8.12
C ASP A 48 5.77 7.52 -7.92
N ALA A 49 5.27 7.56 -6.67
CA ALA A 49 3.85 7.77 -6.36
C ALA A 49 3.56 9.06 -5.56
N GLU A 50 4.53 9.97 -5.46
CA GLU A 50 4.39 11.27 -4.76
C GLU A 50 3.17 12.07 -5.26
N GLU A 51 2.78 11.91 -6.53
CA GLU A 51 1.63 12.57 -7.14
C GLU A 51 0.25 12.03 -6.67
N ASN A 52 0.19 10.87 -5.99
CA ASN A 52 -1.06 10.23 -5.55
C ASN A 52 -1.40 10.43 -4.07
N TRP A 53 -0.72 11.38 -3.41
CA TRP A 53 -0.75 11.56 -1.95
C TRP A 53 -1.56 12.79 -1.48
N SER A 54 -2.44 13.34 -2.33
CA SER A 54 -3.29 14.49 -1.99
C SER A 54 -4.51 14.15 -1.14
#